data_AF-A0A2Z4K1K3-F1
#
_entry.id   AF-A0A2Z4K1K3-F1
#
_cell.length_a   1.000
_cell.length_b   1.000
_cell.length_c   1.000
_cell.angle_alpha   90.00
_cell.angle_beta   90.00
_cell.angle_gamma   90.00
#
_symmetry.space_group_name_H-M   'P 1'
#
loop_
_entity.id
_entity.type
_entity.pdbx_description
1 polymer ?
#
loop_
_entity_poly.entity_id
_entity_poly.type
_entity_poly.pdbx_seq_one_letter_code
_entity_poly.pdbx_strand_id
1 'polypeptide(L)'
;MTSRIGIYPGTFDPITLGHADIIRRGSKLVDELIIGVTTNPSKNPMFSTDERFAMVEREVAAMGLENVRVVGFNALLVKFAQKERANVIIRGLRAVADFEYEYQMAGMNQQLDDDIETVFLMADVSLQPIASKLVKEIALYGGDISPFVSAPVKDEVIARVEEVGRKGDY
;
A
#
# COMPACT_ATOMS: atom_id res chain seq x y z
N MET A 1 12.35 -16.85 -21.15
CA MET A 1 12.14 -16.74 -19.68
C MET A 1 10.68 -16.43 -19.46
N THR A 2 10.05 -17.05 -18.48
CA THR A 2 8.68 -16.70 -18.05
C THR A 2 8.71 -15.32 -17.38
N SER A 3 7.77 -14.45 -17.74
CA SER A 3 7.67 -13.09 -17.19
C SER A 3 7.34 -13.14 -15.69
N ARG A 4 8.08 -12.42 -14.86
CA ARG A 4 7.82 -12.25 -13.43
C ARG A 4 6.82 -11.13 -13.24
N ILE A 5 5.61 -11.48 -12.80
CA ILE A 5 4.55 -10.51 -12.51
C ILE A 5 4.40 -10.45 -10.99
N GLY A 6 4.68 -9.28 -10.42
CA GLY A 6 4.57 -9.00 -9.00
C GLY A 6 3.27 -8.29 -8.65
N ILE A 7 2.72 -8.57 -7.47
CA ILE A 7 1.64 -7.79 -6.88
C ILE A 7 2.14 -7.16 -5.59
N TYR A 8 1.97 -5.85 -5.44
CA TYR A 8 2.08 -5.16 -4.16
C TYR A 8 0.67 -4.79 -3.69
N PRO A 9 0.05 -5.59 -2.80
CA PRO A 9 -1.31 -5.34 -2.37
C PRO A 9 -1.34 -4.41 -1.14
N GLY A 10 -2.40 -3.61 -1.02
CA GLY A 10 -2.57 -2.74 0.13
C GLY A 10 -3.92 -2.05 0.19
N THR A 11 -4.26 -1.57 1.39
CA THR A 11 -5.41 -0.67 1.56
C THR A 11 -5.07 0.74 1.08
N PHE A 12 -3.84 1.21 1.27
CA PHE A 12 -3.37 2.55 0.84
C PHE A 12 -4.31 3.69 1.30
N ASP A 13 -4.50 3.81 2.62
CA ASP A 13 -5.49 4.73 3.22
C ASP A 13 -4.85 5.73 4.21
N PRO A 14 -4.15 6.77 3.73
CA PRO A 14 -3.78 6.99 2.32
C PRO A 14 -2.49 6.24 1.93
N ILE A 15 -2.12 6.29 0.65
CA ILE A 15 -0.75 5.99 0.19
C ILE A 15 0.24 6.97 0.87
N THR A 16 1.48 6.53 1.10
CA THR A 16 2.50 7.28 1.86
C THR A 16 3.85 7.18 1.19
N LEU A 17 4.82 7.97 1.65
CA LEU A 17 6.21 7.87 1.15
C LEU A 17 6.82 6.50 1.41
N GLY A 18 6.43 5.83 2.50
CA GLY A 18 6.82 4.44 2.77
C GLY A 18 6.29 3.46 1.71
N HIS A 19 5.03 3.60 1.29
CA HIS A 19 4.50 2.79 0.19
C HIS A 19 5.23 3.08 -1.13
N ALA A 20 5.53 4.36 -1.41
CA ALA A 20 6.25 4.76 -2.61
C ALA A 20 7.66 4.16 -2.70
N ASP A 21 8.36 4.01 -1.57
CA ASP A 21 9.64 3.28 -1.52
C ASP A 21 9.50 1.82 -1.94
N ILE A 22 8.51 1.11 -1.38
CA ILE A 22 8.26 -0.29 -1.72
C ILE A 22 7.85 -0.45 -3.19
N ILE A 23 7.06 0.46 -3.75
CA ILE A 23 6.70 0.46 -5.18
C ILE A 23 7.97 0.59 -6.04
N ARG A 24 8.81 1.60 -5.77
CA ARG A 24 10.04 1.83 -6.54
C ARG A 24 11.00 0.64 -6.44
N ARG A 25 11.15 0.05 -5.27
CA ARG A 25 12.06 -1.07 -5.06
C ARG A 25 11.50 -2.38 -5.62
N GLY A 26 10.21 -2.63 -5.43
CA GLY A 26 9.52 -3.78 -5.99
C GLY A 26 9.55 -3.80 -7.51
N SER A 27 9.39 -2.64 -8.16
CA SER A 27 9.42 -2.51 -9.63
C SER A 27 10.75 -2.97 -10.26
N LYS A 28 11.85 -3.01 -9.48
CA LYS A 28 13.16 -3.48 -9.94
C LYS A 28 13.32 -5.00 -9.87
N LEU A 29 12.42 -5.71 -9.20
CA LEU A 29 12.53 -7.15 -8.94
C LEU A 29 11.70 -8.01 -9.90
N VAL A 30 10.76 -7.39 -10.61
CA VAL A 30 9.78 -8.04 -11.48
C VAL A 30 9.71 -7.34 -12.82
N ASP A 31 9.25 -8.06 -13.84
CA ASP A 31 9.09 -7.53 -15.19
C ASP A 31 7.86 -6.61 -15.27
N GLU A 32 6.81 -6.92 -14.48
CA GLU A 32 5.62 -6.09 -14.30
C GLU A 32 5.23 -6.07 -12.82
N LEU A 33 4.92 -4.89 -12.27
CA LEU A 33 4.42 -4.72 -10.90
C LEU A 33 3.00 -4.17 -10.91
N ILE A 34 2.10 -4.90 -10.26
CA ILE A 34 0.69 -4.53 -10.11
C ILE A 34 0.47 -4.04 -8.69
N ILE A 35 0.01 -2.80 -8.54
CA ILE A 35 -0.39 -2.25 -7.25
C ILE A 35 -1.85 -2.61 -7.01
N GLY A 36 -2.07 -3.58 -6.12
CA GLY A 36 -3.39 -4.12 -5.82
C GLY A 36 -4.09 -3.31 -4.74
N VAL A 37 -5.00 -2.42 -5.11
CA VAL A 37 -5.80 -1.63 -4.16
C VAL A 37 -7.00 -2.44 -3.72
N THR A 38 -7.12 -2.70 -2.42
CA THR A 38 -8.18 -3.53 -1.88
C THR A 38 -8.82 -2.96 -0.62
N THR A 39 -9.93 -3.56 -0.21
CA THR A 39 -10.60 -3.31 1.07
C THR A 39 -10.23 -4.41 2.04
N ASN A 40 -9.87 -4.04 3.27
CA ASN A 40 -9.78 -5.01 4.36
C ASN A 40 -11.06 -4.87 5.21
N PRO A 41 -11.89 -5.93 5.32
CA PRO A 41 -13.14 -5.88 6.10
C PRO A 41 -12.95 -5.48 7.56
N SER A 42 -11.77 -5.72 8.13
CA SER A 42 -11.42 -5.39 9.52
C SER A 42 -10.95 -3.94 9.69
N LYS A 43 -10.93 -3.13 8.63
CA LYS A 43 -10.50 -1.73 8.66
C LYS A 43 -11.66 -0.81 8.27
N ASN A 44 -11.73 0.33 8.94
CA ASN A 44 -12.59 1.45 8.56
C ASN A 44 -11.71 2.49 7.84
N PRO A 45 -11.63 2.46 6.50
CA PRO A 45 -10.80 3.40 5.78
C PRO A 45 -11.37 4.81 5.86
N MET A 46 -10.49 5.81 5.85
CA MET A 46 -10.87 7.23 5.79
C MET A 46 -11.38 7.59 4.40
N PHE A 47 -10.83 6.93 3.37
CA PHE A 47 -11.20 7.12 1.97
C PHE A 47 -11.90 5.91 1.39
N SER A 48 -12.86 6.16 0.50
CA SER A 48 -13.51 5.13 -0.30
C SER A 48 -12.50 4.39 -1.17
N THR A 49 -12.90 3.22 -1.69
CA THR A 49 -12.02 2.45 -2.60
C THR A 49 -11.65 3.22 -3.85
N ASP A 50 -12.59 3.97 -4.42
CA ASP A 50 -12.36 4.73 -5.66
C ASP A 50 -11.42 5.91 -5.41
N GLU A 51 -11.58 6.61 -4.29
CA GLU A 51 -10.64 7.68 -3.87
C GLU A 51 -9.22 7.14 -3.68
N ARG A 52 -9.07 5.99 -2.99
CA ARG A 52 -7.75 5.38 -2.79
C ARG A 52 -7.15 4.89 -4.09
N PHE A 53 -7.97 4.33 -4.98
CA PHE A 53 -7.52 3.92 -6.31
C PHE A 53 -6.98 5.13 -7.10
N ALA A 54 -7.74 6.22 -7.15
CA ALA A 54 -7.33 7.45 -7.83
C ALA A 54 -6.05 8.07 -7.23
N MET A 55 -5.92 8.09 -5.90
CA MET A 55 -4.69 8.53 -5.24
C MET A 55 -3.49 7.69 -5.66
N VAL A 56 -3.62 6.36 -5.60
CA VAL A 56 -2.53 5.43 -5.93
C VAL A 56 -2.17 5.54 -7.41
N GLU A 57 -3.15 5.61 -8.31
CA GLU A 57 -2.94 5.80 -9.75
C GLU A 57 -2.15 7.08 -10.04
N ARG A 58 -2.56 8.21 -9.45
CA ARG A 58 -1.84 9.48 -9.59
C ARG A 58 -0.41 9.40 -9.08
N GLU A 59 -0.21 8.85 -7.87
CA GLU A 59 1.12 8.75 -7.28
C GLU A 59 2.03 7.84 -8.10
N VAL A 60 1.53 6.70 -8.61
CA VAL A 60 2.28 5.80 -9.48
C VAL A 60 2.64 6.49 -10.79
N ALA A 61 1.69 7.20 -11.42
CA ALA A 61 1.97 7.95 -12.65
C ALA A 61 3.08 9.00 -12.45
N ALA A 62 3.09 9.69 -11.29
CA ALA A 62 4.12 10.67 -10.95
C ALA A 62 5.52 10.06 -10.73
N MET A 63 5.63 8.74 -10.51
CA MET A 63 6.94 8.06 -10.36
C MET A 63 7.64 7.80 -11.69
N GLY A 64 6.93 7.85 -12.83
CA GLY A 64 7.52 7.58 -14.16
C GLY A 64 8.00 6.14 -14.34
N LEU A 65 7.37 5.17 -13.68
CA LEU A 65 7.71 3.75 -13.78
C LEU A 65 6.89 3.09 -14.89
N GLU A 66 7.56 2.64 -15.96
CA GLU A 66 6.89 2.09 -17.15
C GLU A 66 6.30 0.70 -16.93
N ASN A 67 6.82 -0.04 -15.94
CA ASN A 67 6.40 -1.41 -15.64
C ASN A 67 5.44 -1.53 -14.45
N VAL A 68 4.80 -0.43 -14.05
CA VAL A 68 3.89 -0.42 -12.90
C VAL A 68 2.49 0.00 -13.34
N ARG A 69 1.48 -0.77 -12.93
CA ARG A 69 0.06 -0.39 -13.08
C ARG A 69 -0.74 -0.61 -11.81
N VAL A 70 -1.89 0.04 -11.70
CA VAL A 70 -2.75 0.00 -10.52
C VAL A 70 -4.03 -0.76 -10.84
N VAL A 71 -4.46 -1.65 -9.95
CA VAL A 71 -5.68 -2.43 -10.12
C VAL A 71 -6.44 -2.51 -8.80
N GLY A 72 -7.70 -2.10 -8.83
CA GLY A 72 -8.63 -2.33 -7.73
C GLY A 72 -9.12 -3.78 -7.73
N PHE A 73 -9.19 -4.42 -6.56
CA PHE A 73 -9.78 -5.75 -6.44
C PHE A 73 -10.55 -5.95 -5.14
N ASN A 74 -11.61 -6.74 -5.23
CA ASN A 74 -12.43 -7.20 -4.11
C ASN A 74 -12.55 -8.73 -4.17
N ALA A 75 -11.46 -9.41 -3.84
CA ALA A 75 -11.32 -10.87 -3.87
C ALA A 75 -10.20 -11.30 -2.90
N LEU A 76 -10.06 -12.62 -2.69
CA LEU A 76 -8.86 -13.15 -2.03
C LEU A 76 -7.61 -12.78 -2.83
N LEU A 77 -6.53 -12.40 -2.13
CA LEU A 77 -5.28 -11.97 -2.76
C LEU A 77 -4.72 -13.05 -3.71
N VAL A 78 -4.75 -14.32 -3.30
CA VAL A 78 -4.32 -15.45 -4.13
C VAL A 78 -5.16 -15.57 -5.41
N LYS A 79 -6.49 -15.38 -5.33
CA LYS A 79 -7.36 -15.38 -6.51
C LYS A 79 -7.09 -14.20 -7.44
N PHE A 80 -6.80 -13.04 -6.87
CA PHE A 80 -6.37 -11.88 -7.64
C PHE A 80 -5.02 -12.13 -8.33
N ALA A 81 -4.05 -12.73 -7.64
CA ALA A 81 -2.77 -13.13 -8.21
C ALA A 81 -2.92 -14.12 -9.37
N GLN A 82 -3.74 -15.16 -9.20
CA GLN A 82 -4.06 -16.11 -10.28
C GLN A 82 -4.68 -15.42 -11.50
N LYS A 83 -5.63 -14.50 -11.29
CA LYS A 83 -6.28 -13.75 -12.37
C LYS A 83 -5.28 -12.92 -13.17
N GLU A 84 -4.36 -12.25 -12.48
CA GLU A 84 -3.32 -11.43 -13.10
C GLU A 84 -2.10 -12.23 -13.56
N ARG A 85 -2.09 -13.56 -13.34
CA ARG A 85 -0.96 -14.46 -13.61
C ARG A 85 0.32 -14.04 -12.87
N ALA A 86 0.15 -13.44 -11.69
CA ALA A 86 1.22 -13.05 -10.81
C ALA A 86 1.75 -14.25 -10.03
N ASN A 87 3.08 -14.34 -9.93
CA ASN A 87 3.79 -15.38 -9.20
C ASN A 87 4.62 -14.81 -8.04
N VAL A 88 4.58 -13.50 -7.81
CA VAL A 88 5.25 -12.84 -6.69
C VAL A 88 4.29 -11.91 -5.97
N ILE A 89 4.18 -12.02 -4.66
CA ILE A 89 3.54 -11.04 -3.79
C ILE A 89 4.64 -10.27 -3.06
N ILE A 90 4.73 -8.97 -3.28
CA ILE A 90 5.67 -8.09 -2.60
C ILE A 90 4.99 -7.50 -1.37
N ARG A 91 5.69 -7.46 -0.23
CA ARG A 91 5.22 -6.85 1.02
C ARG A 91 6.32 -6.01 1.66
N GLY A 92 5.95 -4.92 2.31
CA GLY A 92 6.87 -4.09 3.07
C GLY A 92 6.89 -4.50 4.55
N LEU A 93 8.07 -4.60 5.16
CA LEU A 93 8.24 -4.79 6.61
C LEU A 93 8.92 -3.58 7.23
N ARG A 94 8.33 -3.01 8.29
CA ARG A 94 8.92 -1.85 8.98
C ARG A 94 9.53 -2.22 10.32
N ALA A 95 8.83 -3.05 11.09
CA ALA A 95 9.25 -3.46 12.43
C ALA A 95 8.84 -4.91 12.72
N VAL A 96 9.34 -5.43 13.84
CA VAL A 96 9.04 -6.81 14.31
C VAL A 96 7.53 -7.07 14.42
N ALA A 97 6.73 -6.07 14.81
CA ALA A 97 5.29 -6.22 14.95
C ALA A 97 4.57 -6.46 13.60
N ASP A 98 5.08 -5.92 12.50
CA ASP A 98 4.52 -6.21 11.16
C ASP A 98 4.84 -7.66 10.76
N PHE A 99 6.00 -8.18 11.18
CA PHE A 99 6.48 -9.49 10.75
C PHE A 99 5.55 -10.63 11.17
N GLU A 100 5.02 -10.63 12.38
CA GLU A 100 4.16 -11.74 12.85
C GLU A 100 2.90 -11.88 11.99
N TYR A 101 2.20 -10.76 11.75
CA TYR A 101 1.01 -10.74 10.90
C TYR A 101 1.33 -11.15 9.46
N GLU A 102 2.40 -10.58 8.90
CA GLU A 102 2.80 -10.84 7.52
C GLU A 102 3.31 -12.27 7.31
N TYR A 103 4.01 -12.84 8.30
CA TYR A 103 4.48 -14.22 8.30
C TYR A 103 3.31 -15.20 8.28
N GLN A 104 2.29 -14.99 9.12
CA GLN A 104 1.07 -15.80 9.11
C GLN A 104 0.36 -15.71 7.77
N MET A 105 0.20 -14.50 7.22
CA MET A 105 -0.45 -14.30 5.93
C MET A 105 0.30 -14.97 4.78
N ALA A 106 1.64 -14.89 4.76
CA ALA A 106 2.46 -15.57 3.75
C ALA A 106 2.29 -17.09 3.83
N GLY A 107 2.36 -17.68 5.03
CA GLY A 107 2.14 -19.12 5.22
C GLY A 107 0.75 -19.58 4.78
N MET A 108 -0.29 -18.79 5.06
CA MET A 108 -1.65 -19.09 4.61
C MET A 108 -1.78 -19.00 3.09
N ASN A 109 -1.20 -17.98 2.46
CA ASN A 109 -1.23 -17.85 1.00
C ASN A 109 -0.51 -19.02 0.31
N GLN A 110 0.65 -19.44 0.84
CA GLN A 110 1.41 -20.58 0.32
C GLN A 110 0.62 -21.89 0.40
N GLN A 111 -0.20 -22.10 1.44
CA GLN A 111 -1.07 -23.27 1.52
C GLN A 111 -2.22 -23.23 0.49
N LEU A 112 -2.63 -22.04 0.04
CA LEU A 112 -3.68 -21.87 -0.95
C LEU A 112 -3.16 -22.01 -2.38
N ASP A 113 -1.91 -21.61 -2.63
CA ASP A 113 -1.22 -21.68 -3.90
C ASP A 113 0.30 -21.56 -3.67
N ASP A 114 1.03 -22.66 -3.88
CA ASP A 114 2.47 -22.75 -3.67
C ASP A 114 3.30 -22.30 -4.88
N ASP A 115 2.66 -21.97 -6.01
CA ASP A 115 3.32 -21.35 -7.17
C ASP A 115 3.51 -19.83 -6.98
N ILE A 116 2.91 -19.23 -5.94
CA ILE A 116 3.00 -17.79 -5.64
C ILE A 116 3.92 -17.53 -4.45
N GLU A 117 5.07 -16.91 -4.73
CA GLU A 117 6.07 -16.59 -3.71
C GLU A 117 5.80 -15.24 -3.03
N THR A 118 5.96 -15.16 -1.71
CA THR A 118 5.88 -13.88 -0.98
C THR A 118 7.27 -13.34 -0.67
N VAL A 119 7.57 -12.14 -1.16
CA VAL A 119 8.85 -11.44 -0.99
C VAL A 119 8.67 -10.24 -0.07
N PHE A 120 9.45 -10.21 1.01
CA PHE A 120 9.46 -9.10 1.96
C PHE A 120 10.59 -8.12 1.67
N LEU A 121 10.26 -6.84 1.57
CA LEU A 121 11.20 -5.73 1.49
C LEU A 121 11.19 -4.96 2.80
N MET A 122 12.35 -4.91 3.46
CA MET A 122 12.55 -4.03 4.62
C MET A 122 12.41 -2.59 4.17
N ALA A 123 11.54 -1.80 4.81
CA ALA A 123 11.39 -0.37 4.54
C ALA A 123 12.70 0.37 4.82
N ASP A 124 12.98 1.43 4.04
CA ASP A 124 14.06 2.35 4.33
C ASP A 124 13.96 2.89 5.76
N VAL A 125 15.10 2.97 6.47
CA VAL A 125 15.14 3.35 7.89
C VAL A 125 14.49 4.70 8.15
N SER A 126 14.61 5.65 7.22
CA SER A 126 13.98 6.98 7.33
C SER A 126 12.46 6.94 7.18
N LEU A 127 11.91 5.90 6.56
CA LEU A 127 10.48 5.74 6.26
C LEU A 127 9.81 4.68 7.15
N GLN A 128 10.57 3.86 7.88
CA GLN A 128 10.07 2.82 8.78
C GLN A 128 8.98 3.30 9.77
N PRO A 129 9.07 4.49 10.38
CA PRO A 129 8.03 4.95 11.31
C PRO A 129 6.69 5.27 10.64
N ILE A 130 6.65 5.41 9.32
CA ILE A 130 5.46 5.89 8.60
C ILE A 130 4.40 4.78 8.55
N ALA A 131 3.24 5.09 9.13
CA ALA A 131 2.03 4.27 9.05
C ALA A 131 0.85 5.15 8.65
N SER A 132 0.04 4.74 7.67
CA SER A 132 -1.14 5.53 7.28
C SER A 132 -2.08 5.80 8.46
N LYS A 133 -2.19 4.88 9.41
CA LYS A 133 -2.93 5.10 10.66
C LYS A 133 -2.40 6.31 11.43
N LEU A 134 -1.08 6.40 11.61
CA LEU A 134 -0.43 7.51 12.33
C LEU A 134 -0.53 8.81 11.53
N VAL A 135 -0.39 8.77 10.21
CA VAL A 135 -0.58 9.94 9.33
C VAL A 135 -1.99 10.52 9.53
N LYS A 136 -3.03 9.68 9.49
CA LYS A 136 -4.41 10.13 9.72
C LYS A 136 -4.61 10.67 11.14
N GLU A 137 -4.00 10.03 12.14
CA GLU A 137 -4.07 10.48 13.53
C GLU A 137 -3.47 11.88 13.70
N ILE A 138 -2.24 12.09 13.19
CA ILE A 138 -1.57 13.40 13.20
C ILE A 138 -2.44 14.46 12.53
N ALA A 139 -2.98 14.16 11.34
CA ALA A 139 -3.84 15.10 10.61
C ALA A 139 -5.14 15.45 11.36
N LEU A 140 -5.80 14.47 11.98
CA LEU A 140 -7.04 14.66 12.75
C LEU A 140 -6.85 15.56 13.97
N TYR A 141 -5.62 15.66 14.48
CA TYR A 141 -5.21 16.55 15.58
C TYR A 141 -4.45 17.81 15.09
N GLY A 142 -4.52 18.13 13.80
CA GLY A 142 -3.95 19.35 13.24
C GLY A 142 -2.43 19.38 13.10
N GLY A 143 -1.74 18.24 13.24
CA GLY A 143 -0.31 18.14 13.03
C GLY A 143 0.09 18.13 11.55
N ASP A 144 1.34 18.52 11.26
CA ASP A 144 1.87 18.51 9.90
C ASP A 144 2.22 17.09 9.44
N ILE A 145 1.67 16.68 8.30
CA ILE A 145 1.91 15.38 7.66
C ILE A 145 2.79 15.46 6.40
N SER A 146 3.26 16.65 6.02
CA SER A 146 4.13 16.86 4.85
C SER A 146 5.37 15.94 4.82
N PRO A 147 5.99 15.55 5.96
CA PRO A 147 7.11 14.62 5.94
C PRO A 147 6.77 13.17 5.57
N PHE A 148 5.48 12.79 5.50
CA PHE A 148 5.05 11.39 5.43
C PHE A 148 4.32 11.02 4.14
N VAL A 149 3.82 12.01 3.40
CA VAL A 149 3.01 11.85 2.19
C VAL A 149 3.43 12.87 1.13
N SER A 150 3.01 12.68 -0.12
CA SER A 150 3.17 13.69 -1.17
C SER A 150 2.27 14.90 -0.90
N ALA A 151 2.56 16.04 -1.53
CA ALA A 151 1.73 17.25 -1.39
C ALA A 151 0.26 17.02 -1.83
N PRO A 152 -0.04 16.38 -2.98
CA PRO A 152 -1.42 16.09 -3.36
C PRO A 152 -2.16 15.22 -2.32
N VAL A 153 -1.50 14.18 -1.79
CA VAL A 153 -2.11 13.33 -0.76
C VAL A 153 -2.32 14.09 0.55
N LYS A 154 -1.40 14.98 0.93
CA LYS A 154 -1.59 15.86 2.09
C LYS A 154 -2.86 16.70 1.92
N ASP A 155 -3.02 17.34 0.77
CA ASP A 155 -4.16 18.23 0.52
C ASP A 155 -5.49 17.47 0.63
N GLU A 156 -5.56 16.25 0.10
CA GLU A 156 -6.73 15.37 0.22
C GLU A 156 -7.03 14.95 1.67
N VAL A 157 -5.99 14.62 2.44
CA VAL A 157 -6.15 14.27 3.86
C VAL A 157 -6.64 15.45 4.67
N ILE A 158 -6.09 16.64 4.44
CA ILE A 158 -6.52 17.86 5.14
C ILE A 158 -7.97 18.20 4.78
N ALA A 159 -8.33 18.15 3.49
CA ALA A 159 -9.71 18.37 3.06
C ALA A 159 -10.69 17.36 3.72
N ARG A 160 -10.33 16.07 3.77
CA ARG A 160 -11.13 15.05 4.46
C ARG A 160 -11.24 15.32 5.96
N VAL A 161 -10.19 15.79 6.62
CA VAL A 161 -10.22 16.18 8.04
C VAL A 161 -11.16 17.36 8.28
N GLU A 162 -11.20 18.33 7.37
CA GLU A 162 -12.14 19.47 7.44
C GLU A 162 -13.60 19.02 7.29
N GLU A 163 -13.87 18.01 6.45
CA GLU A 163 -15.20 17.42 6.28
C GLU A 163 -15.67 16.63 7.51
N VAL A 164 -14.80 15.79 8.10
CA VAL A 164 -15.18 14.90 9.22
C VAL A 164 -15.07 15.57 10.60
N GLY A 165 -14.45 16.75 10.65
CA GLY A 165 -14.17 17.48 11.88
C GLY A 165 -12.87 17.03 12.55
N ARG A 166 -12.12 18.02 13.05
CA ARG A 166 -10.95 17.77 13.91
C ARG A 166 -11.39 17.17 15.24
N LYS A 167 -10.59 16.25 15.79
CA LYS A 167 -10.92 15.54 17.04
C LYS A 167 -10.66 16.36 18.31
N GLY A 168 -9.84 17.39 18.22
CA GLY A 168 -9.53 18.30 19.32
C GLY A 168 -8.31 19.18 19.00
N ASP A 169 -8.23 20.31 19.68
CA ASP A 169 -7.06 21.19 19.76
C ASP A 169 -6.79 21.45 21.25
N TYR A 170 -5.59 21.91 21.62
CA TYR A 170 -5.24 22.20 23.01
C TYR A 170 -5.79 23.53 23.52
#